data_AF-A0A7Y8WV31-F1
#
_entry.id   AF-A0A7Y8WV31-F1
#
_cell.length_a   1.000
_cell.length_b   1.000
_cell.length_c   1.000
_cell.angle_alpha   90.00
_cell.angle_beta   90.00
_cell.angle_gamma   90.00
#
_symmetry.space_group_name_H-M   'P 1'
#
loop_
_entity.id
_entity.type
_entity.pdbx_description
1 polymer ?
#
loop_
_entity_poly.entity_id
_entity_poly.type
_entity_poly.pdbx_seq_one_letter_code
_entity_poly.pdbx_strand_id
1 'polypeptide(L)' 'MTASLRAYLNSYAAGEVSREEMISTVAAWPFEERDFDPAHTLPDHQDNTTDVVAQAMLLDKITDEDYEEIFRRRQSL' A
#
# COMPACT_ATOMS: atom_id res chain seq x y z
N MET A 1 6.03 2.06 -17.00
CA MET A 1 6.15 0.87 -16.13
C MET A 1 5.39 1.21 -14.87
N THR A 2 4.29 0.54 -14.59
CA THR A 2 3.52 0.77 -13.36
C THR A 2 4.30 0.10 -12.23
N ALA A 3 4.90 0.88 -11.34
CA ALA A 3 5.54 0.32 -10.14
C ALA A 3 4.45 -0.30 -9.24
N SER A 4 4.69 -1.49 -8.68
CA SER A 4 3.73 -2.10 -7.74
C SER A 4 3.76 -1.38 -6.38
N LEU A 5 2.66 -1.41 -5.64
CA LEU A 5 2.59 -0.78 -4.32
C LEU A 5 3.59 -1.43 -3.35
N ARG A 6 3.77 -2.75 -3.42
CA ARG A 6 4.78 -3.47 -2.62
C ARG A 6 6.17 -2.95 -2.91
N ALA A 7 6.53 -2.76 -4.18
CA ALA A 7 7.82 -2.21 -4.56
C ALA A 7 7.99 -0.78 -4.03
N TYR A 8 6.94 0.05 -4.13
CA TYR A 8 6.96 1.41 -3.61
C TYR A 8 7.15 1.47 -2.08
N LEU A 9 6.41 0.65 -1.32
CA LEU A 9 6.55 0.56 0.13
C LEU A 9 7.92 0.00 0.56
N ASN A 10 8.55 -0.85 -0.26
CA ASN A 10 9.92 -1.29 -0.02
C ASN A 10 10.93 -0.15 -0.20
N SER A 11 10.77 0.71 -1.22
CA SER A 11 11.61 1.89 -1.40
C SER A 11 11.47 2.88 -0.24
N TYR A 12 10.26 3.06 0.30
CA TYR A 12 10.06 3.81 1.55
C TYR A 12 10.82 3.17 2.72
N ALA A 13 10.67 1.86 2.94
CA ALA A 13 11.36 1.15 4.02
C ALA A 13 12.90 1.18 3.86
N ALA A 14 13.41 1.31 2.63
CA ALA A 14 14.82 1.50 2.33
C ALA A 14 15.30 2.96 2.55
N GLY A 15 14.41 3.89 2.88
CA GLY A 15 14.72 5.31 3.09
C GLY A 15 14.84 6.14 1.81
N GLU A 16 14.43 5.59 0.67
CA GLU A 16 14.49 6.25 -0.64
C GLU A 16 13.33 7.25 -0.85
N VAL A 17 12.24 7.07 -0.10
CA VAL A 17 11.02 7.89 -0.18
C VAL A 17 10.78 8.54 1.18
N SER A 18 10.37 9.81 1.19
CA SER A 18 10.02 10.49 2.45
C SER A 18 8.67 10.01 3.01
N ARG A 19 8.47 10.15 4.32
CA ARG A 19 7.19 9.79 4.98
C ARG A 19 5.98 10.48 4.34
N GLU A 20 6.06 11.79 4.11
CA GLU A 20 4.95 12.58 3.57
C GLU A 20 4.62 12.21 2.12
N GLU A 21 5.65 11.96 1.31
CA GLU A 21 5.49 11.47 -0.07
C GLU A 21 4.86 10.09 -0.10
N MET A 22 5.32 9.18 0.78
CA MET A 22 4.74 7.85 0.92
C MET A 22 3.26 7.91 1.29
N ILE A 23 2.90 8.67 2.34
CA ILE A 23 1.51 8.81 2.79
C ILE A 23 0.63 9.36 1.67
N SER A 24 1.06 10.45 1.02
CA SER A 24 0.27 11.10 -0.03
C SER A 24 0.08 10.20 -1.25
N THR A 25 1.13 9.48 -1.64
CA THR A 25 1.10 8.58 -2.80
C THR A 25 0.24 7.36 -2.54
N VAL A 26 0.36 6.75 -1.36
CA VAL A 26 -0.43 5.56 -1.00
C VAL A 26 -1.90 5.91 -0.75
N ALA A 27 -2.20 7.07 -0.15
CA ALA A 27 -3.58 7.54 0.02
C ALA A 27 -4.31 7.73 -1.32
N ALA A 28 -3.59 8.26 -2.33
CA ALA A 28 -4.08 8.43 -3.69
C ALA A 28 -3.99 7.17 -4.56
N TRP A 29 -3.46 6.06 -4.03
CA TRP A 29 -3.25 4.84 -4.82
C TRP A 29 -4.61 4.26 -5.26
N PRO A 30 -4.75 3.86 -6.54
CA PRO A 30 -5.99 3.29 -7.06
C PRO A 30 -6.12 1.84 -6.56
N PHE A 31 -6.70 1.66 -5.36
CA PHE A 31 -6.93 0.32 -4.85
C PHE A 31 -8.03 -0.40 -5.64
N GLU A 32 -7.79 -1.66 -5.98
CA GLU A 32 -8.83 -2.55 -6.51
C GLU A 32 -9.63 -3.18 -5.37
N GLU A 33 -10.95 -3.30 -5.57
CA GLU A 33 -11.78 -4.12 -4.68
C GLU A 33 -11.34 -5.59 -4.82
N ARG A 34 -11.31 -6.32 -3.69
CA ARG A 34 -10.97 -7.75 -3.72
C ARG A 34 -12.07 -8.52 -4.44
N ASP A 35 -11.92 -8.72 -5.73
CA ASP A 35 -12.62 -9.79 -6.43
C ASP A 35 -11.98 -11.12 -6.00
N PHE A 36 -12.68 -11.87 -5.17
CA PHE A 36 -12.29 -13.22 -4.82
C PHE A 36 -12.47 -14.10 -6.07
N ASP A 37 -11.41 -14.25 -6.86
CA ASP A 37 -11.38 -15.25 -7.94
C ASP A 37 -10.73 -16.54 -7.44
N PRO A 38 -11.52 -17.61 -7.16
CA PRO A 38 -11.01 -18.88 -6.67
C PRO A 38 -10.14 -19.64 -7.69
N ALA A 39 -10.08 -19.21 -8.96
CA ALA A 39 -9.20 -19.80 -9.97
C ALA A 39 -7.79 -19.19 -10.00
N HIS A 40 -7.56 -18.07 -9.31
CA HIS A 40 -6.29 -17.35 -9.35
C HIS A 40 -5.39 -17.70 -8.15
N THR A 41 -4.22 -18.28 -8.43
CA THR A 41 -3.31 -18.89 -7.44
C THR A 41 -1.99 -18.13 -7.25
N LEU A 42 -1.89 -16.88 -7.72
CA LEU A 42 -0.64 -16.12 -7.75
C LEU A 42 -0.72 -14.82 -6.90
N PRO A 43 0.36 -14.43 -6.20
CA PRO A 43 0.38 -13.35 -5.20
C PRO A 43 0.36 -11.90 -5.76
N ASP A 44 0.42 -11.74 -7.07
CA ASP A 44 0.74 -10.50 -7.80
C ASP A 44 -0.49 -9.66 -8.18
N HIS A 45 -1.69 -10.23 -8.22
CA HIS A 45 -2.91 -9.52 -8.68
C HIS A 45 -3.49 -8.57 -7.64
N GLN A 46 -3.11 -8.73 -6.37
CA GLN A 46 -3.62 -7.94 -5.25
C GLN A 46 -2.63 -6.87 -4.79
N ASP A 47 -1.63 -6.56 -5.63
CA ASP A 47 -0.58 -5.59 -5.33
C ASP A 47 -1.11 -4.17 -5.10
N ASN A 48 -2.33 -3.87 -5.55
CA ASN A 48 -3.01 -2.61 -5.32
C ASN A 48 -4.23 -2.79 -4.41
N THR A 49 -4.13 -3.57 -3.34
CA THR A 49 -5.21 -3.68 -2.35
C THR A 49 -4.82 -3.07 -1.01
N THR A 50 -5.80 -2.75 -0.17
CA THR A 50 -5.56 -2.28 1.21
C THR A 50 -4.82 -3.31 2.05
N ASP A 51 -4.90 -4.60 1.69
CA ASP A 51 -4.18 -5.69 2.34
C ASP A 51 -2.67 -5.56 2.20
N VAL A 52 -2.18 -4.96 1.11
CA VAL A 52 -0.76 -4.70 0.92
C VAL A 52 -0.26 -3.67 1.93
N VAL A 53 -1.07 -2.64 2.21
CA VAL A 53 -0.75 -1.63 3.22
C VAL A 53 -0.80 -2.24 4.63
N ALA A 54 -1.82 -3.05 4.91
CA ALA A 54 -1.91 -3.77 6.18
C ALA A 54 -0.74 -4.75 6.39
N GLN A 55 -0.34 -5.46 5.34
CA GLN A 55 0.83 -6.33 5.37
C GLN A 55 2.13 -5.54 5.57
N ALA A 56 2.27 -4.37 4.96
CA ALA A 56 3.45 -3.53 5.17
C ALA A 56 3.57 -3.05 6.63
N MET A 57 2.45 -2.70 7.27
CA MET A 57 2.39 -2.40 8.71
C MET A 57 2.78 -3.63 9.54
N LEU A 58 2.20 -4.81 9.26
CA LEU A 58 2.54 -6.06 9.96
C LEU A 58 4.00 -6.51 9.80
N LEU A 59 4.69 -6.02 8.77
CA LEU A 59 6.10 -6.30 8.50
C LEU A 59 7.03 -5.15 8.95
N ASP A 60 6.54 -4.21 9.76
CA ASP A 60 7.27 -3.04 10.27
C ASP A 60 7.88 -2.15 9.17
N LYS A 61 7.32 -2.17 7.96
CA LYS A 61 7.78 -1.31 6.84
C LYS A 61 7.20 0.10 6.92
N ILE A 62 6.05 0.23 7.57
CA ILE A 62 5.38 1.48 7.92
C ILE A 62 4.89 1.35 9.36
N THR A 63 4.71 2.47 10.05
CA THR A 63 4.18 2.47 11.43
C THR A 63 2.66 2.40 11.46
N ASP A 64 2.09 2.10 12.64
CA ASP A 64 0.64 2.20 12.86
C ASP A 64 0.12 3.63 12.59
N GLU A 65 0.89 4.65 12.96
CA GLU A 65 0.55 6.06 12.69
C GLU A 65 0.51 6.35 11.18
N ASP A 66 1.44 5.78 10.41
CA ASP A 66 1.43 5.91 8.95
C ASP A 66 0.20 5.26 8.33
N TYR A 67 -0.13 4.05 8.80
CA TYR A 67 -1.33 3.33 8.37
C TYR A 67 -2.59 4.16 8.64
N GLU A 68 -2.79 4.64 9.87
CA GLU A 68 -3.94 5.47 10.23
C GLU A 68 -4.00 6.77 9.40
N GLU A 69 -2.85 7.42 9.20
CA GLU A 69 -2.74 8.65 8.43
C GLU A 69 -3.15 8.43 6.96
N ILE A 70 -2.68 7.35 6.32
CA ILE A 70 -3.06 6.95 4.96
C ILE A 70 -4.58 6.81 4.84
N PHE A 71 -5.21 6.04 5.73
CA PHE A 71 -6.66 5.78 5.64
C PHE A 71 -7.50 7.02 5.93
N ARG A 72 -7.10 7.86 6.88
CA ARG A 72 -7.80 9.13 7.15
C ARG A 72 -7.71 10.09 5.97
N ARG A 73 -6.55 10.20 5.28
CA ARG A 73 -6.45 11.02 4.06
C ARG A 73 -7.31 10.47 2.93
N ARG A 74 -7.32 9.15 2.76
CA ARG A 74 -8.14 8.50 1.73
C ARG A 74 -9.64 8.73 1.92
N GLN A 75 -10.14 8.77 3.15
CA GLN A 75 -11.55 9.08 3.44
C GLN A 75 -11.93 10.55 3.20
N SER A 76 -10.93 11.43 3.05
CA SER A 76 -11.14 12.87 2.83
C SER A 76 -11.04 13.28 1.36
N LEU A 77 -10.76 12.33 0.45
CA LEU A 77 -10.70 12.50 -1.01
C LEU A 77 -12.06 12.17 -1.65
#